data_AF-E0SRJ8-F1
#
_entry.id   AF-E0SRJ8-F1
#
_cell.length_a   1.000
_cell.length_b   1.000
_cell.length_c   1.000
_cell.angle_alpha   90.00
_cell.angle_beta   90.00
_cell.angle_gamma   90.00
#
_symmetry.space_group_name_H-M   'P 1'
#
loop_
_entity.id
_entity.type
_entity.pdbx_description
1 polymer ?
#
loop_
_entity_poly.entity_id
_entity_poly.type
_entity_poly.pdbx_seq_one_letter_code
_entity_poly.pdbx_strand_id
1 'polypeptide(L)' 'MSISEDSVQRIVIEILRNRPRLSFEELRDIVENVYGIYIDGLILRKIISNLIIDGTICKTPSMERKKLLLELCSQ' A
#
# COMPACT_ATOMS: atom_id res chain seq x y z
N MET A 1 -6.60 20.58 2.53
CA MET A 1 -6.00 20.04 3.76
C MET A 1 -5.02 18.97 3.31
N SER A 2 -3.72 19.16 3.49
CA SER A 2 -2.71 18.17 3.07
C SER A 2 -2.71 17.01 4.07
N ILE A 3 -3.02 15.80 3.62
CA ILE A 3 -2.87 14.60 4.45
C ILE A 3 -1.37 14.38 4.75
N SER A 4 -1.03 13.99 5.98
CA SER A 4 0.37 13.69 6.32
C SER A 4 0.81 12.33 5.78
N GLU A 5 2.11 12.17 5.50
CA GLU A 5 2.69 10.87 5.11
C GLU A 5 2.34 9.78 6.16
N ASP A 6 2.40 10.12 7.46
CA ASP A 6 2.04 9.21 8.56
C ASP A 6 0.58 8.73 8.51
N SER A 7 -0.34 9.62 8.12
CA SER A 7 -1.76 9.26 8.01
C SER A 7 -1.97 8.28 6.86
N VAL A 8 -1.31 8.53 5.72
CA VAL A 8 -1.35 7.63 4.56
C VAL A 8 -0.71 6.28 4.91
N GLN A 9 0.39 6.28 5.64
CA GLN A 9 1.05 5.05 6.09
C GLN A 9 0.09 4.17 6.91
N ARG A 10 -0.62 4.75 7.89
CA ARG A 10 -1.61 4.02 8.70
C ARG A 10 -2.74 3.43 7.85
N ILE A 11 -3.23 4.20 6.88
CA ILE A 11 -4.29 3.78 5.96
C ILE A 11 -3.80 2.63 5.07
N VAL A 12 -2.59 2.70 4.53
CA VAL A 12 -2.00 1.62 3.74
C VAL A 12 -1.92 0.33 4.56
N ILE A 13 -1.46 0.41 5.81
CA ILE A 13 -1.38 -0.75 6.71
C ILE A 13 -2.78 -1.31 7.00
N GLU A 14 -3.76 -0.44 7.26
CA GLU A 14 -5.16 -0.84 7.51
C GLU A 14 -5.79 -1.52 6.28
N ILE A 15 -5.56 -0.98 5.08
CA ILE A 15 -6.01 -1.59 3.83
C ILE A 15 -5.41 -2.99 3.69
N LEU A 16 -4.09 -3.13 3.83
CA LEU A 16 -3.41 -4.42 3.66
C LEU A 16 -3.76 -5.44 4.75
N ARG A 17 -4.14 -4.98 5.94
CA ARG A 17 -4.67 -5.84 7.01
C ARG A 17 -6.03 -6.43 6.66
N ASN A 18 -6.92 -5.61 6.09
CA ASN A 18 -8.28 -6.03 5.74
C ASN A 18 -8.35 -6.72 4.36
N ARG A 19 -7.44 -6.36 3.45
CA ARG A 19 -7.37 -6.83 2.06
C ARG A 19 -5.89 -7.07 1.70
N PRO A 20 -5.32 -8.22 2.07
CA PRO A 20 -3.95 -8.55 1.70
C PRO A 20 -3.84 -8.88 0.20
N ARG A 21 -2.60 -9.00 -0.29
CA ARG A 21 -2.25 -9.43 -1.66
C ARG A 21 -2.75 -8.49 -2.75
N LEU A 22 -2.61 -7.18 -2.53
CA LEU A 22 -2.97 -6.14 -3.48
C LEU A 22 -1.79 -5.71 -4.33
N SER A 23 -2.00 -5.48 -5.63
CA SER A 23 -1.02 -4.75 -6.43
C SER A 23 -0.97 -3.28 -6.05
N PHE A 24 0.11 -2.59 -6.42
CA PHE A 24 0.24 -1.13 -6.18
C PHE A 24 -0.95 -0.33 -6.75
N GLU A 25 -1.43 -0.69 -7.94
CA GLU A 25 -2.56 -0.01 -8.59
C GLU A 25 -3.84 -0.19 -7.81
N GLU A 26 -4.12 -1.39 -7.31
CA GLU A 26 -5.32 -1.68 -6.50
C GLU A 26 -5.26 -0.98 -5.15
N LEU A 27 -4.08 -0.97 -4.51
CA LEU A 27 -3.88 -0.25 -3.26
C LEU A 27 -4.13 1.24 -3.46
N ARG A 28 -3.59 1.83 -4.53
CA ARG A 28 -3.81 3.23 -4.89
C ARG A 28 -5.29 3.53 -5.13
N ASP A 29 -5.96 2.69 -5.91
CA ASP A 29 -7.38 2.83 -6.20
C ASP A 29 -8.22 2.84 -4.92
N ILE A 30 -7.91 1.97 -3.96
CA ILE A 30 -8.59 1.96 -2.66
C ILE A 30 -8.30 3.25 -1.87
N VAL A 31 -7.05 3.71 -1.83
CA VAL A 31 -6.70 4.97 -1.13
C VAL A 31 -7.46 6.17 -1.73
N GLU A 32 -7.53 6.26 -3.05
CA GLU A 32 -8.20 7.38 -3.74
C GLU A 32 -9.73 7.27 -3.67
N ASN A 33 -10.30 6.12 -4.02
CA ASN A 33 -11.74 5.96 -4.22
C ASN A 33 -12.51 5.54 -2.96
N VAL A 34 -11.88 4.77 -2.05
CA VAL A 34 -12.55 4.33 -0.81
C VAL A 34 -12.30 5.32 0.33
N TYR A 35 -11.07 5.83 0.45
CA TYR A 35 -10.71 6.76 1.53
C TYR A 35 -10.79 8.24 1.10
N GLY A 36 -11.03 8.53 -0.20
CA GLY A 36 -11.15 9.90 -0.70
C GLY A 36 -9.84 10.68 -0.67
N ILE A 37 -8.69 9.98 -0.64
CA ILE A 37 -7.37 10.59 -0.49
C ILE A 37 -6.69 10.64 -1.84
N TYR A 38 -6.62 11.83 -2.42
CA TYR A 38 -5.78 12.06 -3.58
C TYR A 38 -4.32 12.19 -3.17
N ILE A 39 -3.48 11.25 -3.63
CA ILE A 39 -2.05 11.23 -3.34
C ILE A 39 -1.25 11.06 -4.62
N ASP A 40 -0.14 11.80 -4.72
CA ASP A 40 0.81 11.62 -5.81
C ASP A 40 1.40 10.20 -5.77
N GLY A 41 1.46 9.55 -6.93
CA GLY A 41 1.93 8.18 -7.06
C GLY A 41 3.37 7.97 -6.59
N LEU A 42 4.25 8.97 -6.72
CA LEU A 42 5.63 8.92 -6.23
C LEU A 42 5.67 8.98 -4.70
N ILE A 43 4.81 9.80 -4.08
CA ILE A 43 4.69 9.86 -2.62
C ILE A 43 4.19 8.52 -2.08
N LEU A 44 3.14 7.95 -2.67
CA LEU A 44 2.63 6.64 -2.25
C LEU A 44 3.70 5.54 -2.44
N ARG A 45 4.45 5.56 -3.55
CA ARG A 45 5.57 4.63 -3.77
C ARG A 45 6.67 4.78 -2.73
N LYS A 46 7.03 6.01 -2.35
CA LYS A 46 8.02 6.30 -1.30
C LYS A 46 7.55 5.70 0.04
N ILE A 47 6.31 5.95 0.43
CA ILE A 47 5.71 5.41 1.66
C ILE A 47 5.76 3.88 1.67
N ILE A 48 5.26 3.24 0.61
CA ILE A 48 5.28 1.78 0.50
C ILE A 48 6.72 1.23 0.51
N SER A 49 7.66 1.93 -0.12
CA SER A 49 9.06 1.49 -0.12
C SER A 49 9.68 1.55 1.27
N ASN A 50 9.40 2.60 2.04
CA ASN A 50 9.83 2.70 3.44
C ASN A 50 9.24 1.56 4.28
N LEU A 51 7.95 1.27 4.10
CA LEU A 51 7.25 0.16 4.76
C LEU A 51 7.78 -1.24 4.36
N ILE A 52 8.46 -1.35 3.23
CA ILE A 52 9.11 -2.62 2.84
C ILE A 52 10.49 -2.71 3.46
N ILE A 53 11.22 -1.60 3.48
CA ILE A 53 12.55 -1.51 4.10
C ILE A 53 12.47 -1.77 5.60
N ASP A 54 11.42 -1.28 6.27
CA ASP A 54 11.20 -1.49 7.71
C ASP A 54 10.65 -2.90 8.04
N GLY A 55 10.32 -3.71 7.04
CA GLY A 55 9.81 -5.07 7.20
C GLY A 55 8.31 -5.16 7.54
N THR A 56 7.56 -4.07 7.45
CA THR A 56 6.10 -4.07 7.68
C THR A 56 5.33 -4.69 6.51
N ILE A 57 5.73 -4.37 5.28
CA ILE A 57 5.10 -4.85 4.03
C ILE A 57 6.05 -5.78 3.29
N CYS A 58 5.51 -6.91 2.86
CA CYS A 58 6.18 -7.88 2.02
C CYS A 58 5.69 -7.75 0.57
N LYS A 59 6.62 -7.94 -0.37
CA LYS A 59 6.34 -8.01 -1.81
C LYS A 59 6.43 -9.47 -2.28
N THR A 60 5.30 -10.03 -2.69
CA THR A 60 5.22 -11.41 -3.17
C THR A 60 4.84 -11.43 -4.65
N PRO A 61 5.64 -12.06 -5.54
CA PRO A 61 5.25 -12.24 -6.93
C PRO A 61 4.05 -13.19 -7.03
N SER A 62 3.04 -12.82 -7.81
CA SER A 62 1.93 -13.70 -8.18
C SER A 62 2.01 -14.06 -9.65
N MET A 63 2.26 -15.35 -9.92
CA MET A 63 2.35 -15.88 -11.29
C MET A 63 0.99 -15.88 -11.99
N GLU A 64 -0.08 -16.20 -11.25
CA GLU A 64 -1.46 -16.17 -11.75
C GLU A 64 -1.85 -14.76 -12.20
N ARG A 65 -1.55 -13.75 -11.36
CA ARG A 65 -1.91 -12.36 -11.64
C ARG A 65 -0.89 -11.63 -12.51
N LYS A 66 0.30 -12.22 -12.74
CA LYS A 66 1.46 -11.59 -13.37
C LYS A 66 1.80 -10.22 -12.76
N LYS A 67 1.65 -10.08 -11.45
CA LYS A 67 1.85 -8.83 -10.70
C LYS A 67 2.65 -9.09 -9.42
N LEU A 68 3.33 -8.05 -8.94
CA LEU A 68 3.84 -8.01 -7.57
C LEU A 68 2.72 -7.58 -6.63
N LEU A 69 2.49 -8.37 -5.60
CA LEU A 69 1.45 -8.15 -4.60
C LEU A 69 2.09 -7.67 -3.30
N LEU A 70 1.38 -6.79 -2.62
CA LEU A 70 1.71 -6.21 -1.33
C LEU A 70 0.83 -6.87 -0.28
N GLU A 71 1.43 -7.25 0.83
CA GLU A 71 0.75 -7.77 2.01
C GLU A 71 1.55 -7.40 3.26
N LEU A 72 0.94 -7.43 4.44
CA LEU A 72 1.70 -7.29 5.67
C LEU A 72 2.60 -8.51 5.83
N CYS A 73 3.86 -8.30 6.22
CA CYS A 73 4.73 -9.42 6.55
C CYS A 73 4.14 -10.17 7.75
N SER A 74 4.07 -11.50 7.66
CA SER A 74 3.71 -12.33 8.80
C SER A 74 4.74 -12.12 9.90
N GLN A 75 4.30 -11.62 11.07
CA GLN A 75 5.09 -11.71 12.30
C GLN A 75 5.10 -13.15 12.82
#